data_AF-A0A2N2XYW4-F1
#
_entry.id   AF-A0A2N2XYW4-F1
#
_cell.length_a   1.000
_cell.length_b   1.000
_cell.length_c   1.000
_cell.angle_alpha   90.00
_cell.angle_beta   90.00
_cell.angle_gamma   90.00
#
_symmetry.space_group_name_H-M   'P 1'
#
loop_
_entity.id
_entity.type
_entity.pdbx_description
1 polymer ?
#
loop_
_entity_poly.entity_id
_entity_poly.type
_entity_poly.pdbx_seq_one_letter_code
_entity_poly.pdbx_strand_id
1 'polypeptide(L)'
;MNKHFKSIIEDLLKSKGGIIIPTKFQIESWKSILEDWINDKDLPLFYRSSSSARWSLIDNSFDREIRTTDNTPAFWVFCKLVLKPESIHTKNTIKDLISSKQFPISFVYDKESRKNGLTKEMSSNKEIRINEIDEGYKLAHIEKIALTRKKEKSIDDYITHHRKFLSLENMYAINKKYAGLAEVNEFNCVLNDYLKLGKL
;
A
#
# COMPACT_ATOMS: atom_id res chain seq x y z
N MET A 1 -27.45 -0.19 0.57
CA MET A 1 -26.46 0.73 -0.05
C MET A 1 -26.93 2.16 0.11
N ASN A 2 -26.14 3.03 0.73
CA ASN A 2 -26.52 4.43 0.96
C ASN A 2 -26.53 5.19 -0.38
N LYS A 3 -27.72 5.65 -0.82
CA LYS A 3 -27.91 6.31 -2.13
C LYS A 3 -27.06 7.58 -2.27
N HIS A 4 -26.80 8.30 -1.17
CA HIS A 4 -26.03 9.54 -1.19
C HIS A 4 -24.55 9.28 -1.50
N PHE A 5 -23.91 8.33 -0.80
CA PHE A 5 -22.53 7.95 -1.08
C PHE A 5 -22.35 7.36 -2.46
N LYS A 6 -23.35 6.62 -2.97
CA LYS A 6 -23.33 6.12 -4.35
C LYS A 6 -23.23 7.25 -5.36
N SER A 7 -24.06 8.30 -5.21
CA SER A 7 -24.00 9.48 -6.07
C SER A 7 -22.64 10.17 -6.00
N ILE A 8 -22.11 10.37 -4.78
CA ILE A 8 -20.78 10.98 -4.59
C ILE A 8 -19.70 10.17 -5.29
N ILE A 9 -19.70 8.84 -5.18
CA ILE A 9 -18.72 7.97 -5.84
C ILE A 9 -18.84 8.10 -7.36
N GLU A 10 -20.05 8.06 -7.92
CA GLU A 10 -20.28 8.25 -9.35
C GLU A 10 -19.79 9.61 -9.85
N ASP A 11 -20.01 10.67 -9.07
CA ASP A 11 -19.54 12.02 -9.40
C ASP A 11 -18.01 12.11 -9.32
N LEU A 12 -17.39 11.50 -8.31
CA LEU A 12 -15.93 11.44 -8.17
C LEU A 12 -15.27 10.66 -9.31
N LEU A 13 -15.89 9.56 -9.75
CA LEU A 13 -15.43 8.75 -10.88
C LEU A 13 -15.54 9.50 -12.21
N LYS A 14 -16.59 10.30 -12.41
CA LYS A 14 -16.77 11.14 -13.61
C LYS A 14 -15.87 12.37 -13.59
N SER A 15 -15.58 12.91 -12.41
CA SER A 15 -14.71 14.07 -12.27
C SER A 15 -13.27 13.70 -12.62
N LYS A 16 -12.67 14.43 -13.57
CA LYS A 16 -11.27 14.22 -13.94
C LYS A 16 -10.39 14.38 -12.70
N GLY A 17 -9.79 13.28 -12.25
CA GLY A 17 -8.90 13.26 -11.10
C GLY A 17 -9.60 13.35 -9.73
N GLY A 18 -10.87 12.96 -9.62
CA GLY A 18 -11.55 12.85 -8.32
C GLY A 18 -11.09 11.63 -7.52
N ILE A 19 -11.23 10.45 -8.11
CA ILE A 19 -10.75 9.18 -7.60
C ILE A 19 -10.03 8.41 -8.71
N ILE A 20 -8.94 7.73 -8.36
CA ILE A 20 -8.18 6.85 -9.24
C ILE A 20 -8.26 5.45 -8.65
N ILE A 21 -8.74 4.52 -9.47
CA ILE A 21 -8.93 3.12 -9.10
C ILE A 21 -8.05 2.26 -10.01
N PRO A 22 -7.29 1.30 -9.46
CA PRO A 22 -6.53 0.36 -10.27
C PRO A 22 -7.45 -0.41 -11.23
N THR A 23 -7.02 -0.58 -12.47
CA THR A 23 -7.72 -1.42 -13.44
C THR A 23 -7.62 -2.90 -13.05
N LYS A 24 -8.54 -3.73 -13.57
CA LYS A 24 -8.50 -5.18 -13.36
C LYS A 24 -7.16 -5.80 -13.77
N PHE A 25 -6.59 -5.37 -14.88
CA PHE A 25 -5.27 -5.83 -15.34
C PHE A 25 -4.14 -5.48 -14.36
N GLN A 26 -4.12 -4.24 -13.82
CA GLN A 26 -3.14 -3.82 -12.82
C GLN A 26 -3.28 -4.62 -11.51
N ILE A 27 -4.52 -4.87 -11.09
CA ILE A 27 -4.83 -5.71 -9.92
C ILE A 27 -4.29 -7.13 -10.12
N GLU A 28 -4.65 -7.79 -11.23
CA GLU A 28 -4.29 -9.19 -11.48
C GLU A 28 -2.78 -9.36 -11.66
N SER A 29 -2.13 -8.43 -12.36
CA SER A 29 -0.67 -8.47 -12.57
C SER A 29 0.11 -8.30 -11.28
N TRP A 30 -0.35 -7.48 -10.34
CA TRP A 30 0.29 -7.34 -9.03
C TRP A 30 -0.02 -8.49 -8.08
N LYS A 31 -1.25 -9.02 -8.12
CA LYS A 31 -1.73 -10.05 -7.20
C LYS A 31 -0.86 -11.30 -7.22
N SER A 32 -0.46 -11.77 -8.40
CA SER A 32 0.43 -12.94 -8.52
C SER A 32 1.80 -12.68 -7.88
N ILE A 33 2.40 -11.51 -8.14
CA ILE A 33 3.70 -11.10 -7.57
C ILE A 33 3.63 -11.01 -6.04
N LEU A 34 2.54 -10.45 -5.52
CA LEU A 34 2.33 -10.32 -4.08
C LEU A 34 2.16 -11.68 -3.40
N GLU A 35 1.41 -12.61 -4.00
CA GLU A 35 1.29 -13.97 -3.46
C GLU A 35 2.63 -14.73 -3.56
N ASP A 36 3.37 -14.58 -4.65
CA ASP A 36 4.72 -15.15 -4.80
C ASP A 36 5.70 -14.62 -3.74
N TRP A 37 5.60 -13.33 -3.40
CA TRP A 37 6.33 -12.73 -2.29
C TRP A 37 5.88 -13.34 -0.96
N ILE A 38 4.57 -13.41 -0.71
CA ILE A 38 4.04 -14.01 0.53
C ILE A 38 4.47 -15.47 0.68
N ASN A 39 4.60 -16.23 -0.40
CA ASN A 39 5.02 -17.64 -0.34
C ASN A 39 6.55 -17.82 -0.20
N ASP A 40 7.34 -16.77 -0.41
CA ASP A 40 8.79 -16.80 -0.26
C ASP A 40 9.22 -16.39 1.16
N LYS A 41 9.71 -17.36 1.94
CA LYS A 41 10.18 -17.12 3.31
C LYS A 41 11.46 -16.27 3.38
N ASP A 42 12.24 -16.21 2.31
CA ASP A 42 13.45 -15.38 2.25
C ASP A 42 13.12 -13.89 2.09
N LEU A 43 11.89 -13.58 1.67
CA LEU A 43 11.43 -12.20 1.54
C LEU A 43 10.73 -11.73 2.82
N PRO A 44 11.02 -10.51 3.30
CA PRO A 44 10.43 -9.99 4.52
C PRO A 44 8.94 -9.70 4.35
N LEU A 45 8.18 -9.84 5.43
CA LEU A 45 6.83 -9.29 5.52
C LEU A 45 6.87 -7.86 6.05
N PHE A 46 6.11 -6.98 5.41
CA PHE A 46 5.94 -5.60 5.88
C PHE A 46 4.74 -5.45 6.79
N TYR A 47 4.99 -4.83 7.94
CA TYR A 47 4.01 -4.39 8.90
C TYR A 47 3.96 -2.87 8.96
N ARG A 48 2.80 -2.30 8.62
CA ARG A 48 2.58 -0.86 8.69
C ARG A 48 2.34 -0.49 10.14
N SER A 49 3.33 0.15 10.75
CA SER A 49 3.27 0.64 12.11
C SER A 49 3.10 2.16 12.14
N SER A 50 2.37 2.67 13.14
CA SER A 50 2.37 4.09 13.46
C SER A 50 3.55 4.50 14.36
N SER A 51 4.37 3.55 14.81
CA SER A 51 5.56 3.81 15.63
C SER A 51 6.68 4.49 14.85
N SER A 52 7.53 5.23 15.55
CA SER A 52 8.71 5.88 14.97
C SER A 52 9.78 4.89 14.51
N ALA A 53 9.89 3.72 15.17
CA ALA A 53 10.82 2.65 14.84
C ALA A 53 10.43 1.96 13.53
N ARG A 54 10.89 2.52 12.40
CA ARG A 54 10.70 1.98 11.06
C ARG A 54 11.88 1.09 10.68
N TRP A 55 11.64 0.08 9.86
CA TRP A 55 12.59 -0.98 9.51
C TRP A 55 13.15 -1.78 10.70
N SER A 56 12.49 -1.68 11.85
CA SER A 56 12.81 -2.50 13.00
C SER A 56 12.26 -3.90 12.78
N LEU A 57 13.08 -4.89 13.11
CA LEU A 57 12.66 -6.28 13.19
C LEU A 57 11.76 -6.43 14.41
N ILE A 58 10.52 -6.88 14.21
CA ILE A 58 9.53 -6.97 15.28
C ILE A 58 9.79 -8.18 16.16
N ASP A 59 10.15 -9.29 15.53
CA ASP A 59 10.29 -10.57 16.19
C ASP A 59 11.26 -11.45 15.40
N ASN A 60 12.17 -12.11 16.13
CA ASN A 60 13.11 -13.10 15.61
C ASN A 60 12.62 -14.54 15.82
N SER A 61 11.46 -14.72 16.44
CA SER A 61 10.90 -16.05 16.75
C SER A 61 10.29 -16.76 15.55
N PHE A 62 10.05 -16.04 14.45
CA PHE A 62 9.57 -16.61 13.20
C PHE A 62 10.73 -16.92 12.26
N ASP A 63 10.62 -18.02 11.49
CA ASP A 63 11.54 -18.37 10.37
C ASP A 63 11.42 -17.42 9.17
N ARG A 64 10.99 -16.19 9.40
CA ARG A 64 10.77 -15.17 8.39
C ARG A 64 10.90 -13.79 8.99
N GLU A 65 11.60 -12.93 8.28
CA GLU A 65 11.80 -11.55 8.68
C GLU A 65 10.49 -10.74 8.62
N ILE A 66 10.20 -9.96 9.67
CA ILE A 66 9.06 -9.04 9.71
C ILE A 66 9.58 -7.63 10.01
N ARG A 67 9.35 -6.71 9.08
CA ARG A 67 9.86 -5.33 9.14
C ARG A 67 8.73 -4.34 9.32
N THR A 68 8.92 -3.40 10.24
CA THR A 68 8.03 -2.24 10.36
C THR A 68 8.24 -1.28 9.19
N THR A 69 7.16 -0.69 8.68
CA THR A 69 7.19 0.34 7.63
C THR A 69 6.16 1.42 7.97
N ASP A 70 6.26 2.58 7.32
CA ASP A 70 5.11 3.48 7.22
C ASP A 70 4.28 3.11 5.96
N ASN A 71 3.51 4.06 5.41
CA ASN A 71 2.70 3.81 4.21
C ASN A 71 3.51 3.82 2.89
N THR A 72 4.83 4.07 2.94
CA THR A 72 5.68 4.24 1.73
C THR A 72 5.65 3.03 0.80
N PRO A 73 5.71 1.77 1.26
CA PRO A 73 5.56 0.61 0.38
C PRO A 73 4.27 0.64 -0.46
N ALA A 74 3.14 0.98 0.16
CA ALA A 74 1.86 1.10 -0.54
C ALA A 74 1.86 2.24 -1.57
N PHE A 75 2.46 3.39 -1.23
CA PHE A 75 2.67 4.48 -2.17
C PHE A 75 3.49 4.05 -3.39
N TRP A 76 4.57 3.31 -3.17
CA TRP A 76 5.42 2.83 -4.26
C TRP A 76 4.67 1.89 -5.20
N VAL A 77 3.98 0.89 -4.65
CA VAL A 77 3.17 -0.07 -5.43
C VAL A 77 2.15 0.69 -6.28
N PHE A 78 1.40 1.60 -5.67
CA PHE A 78 0.37 2.36 -6.40
C PHE A 78 0.98 3.28 -7.46
N CYS A 79 2.09 3.97 -7.16
CA CYS A 79 2.78 4.81 -8.13
C CYS A 79 3.26 4.02 -9.35
N LYS A 80 4.02 2.94 -9.11
CA LYS A 80 4.73 2.19 -10.17
C LYS A 80 3.80 1.34 -11.02
N LEU A 81 2.63 0.98 -10.50
CA LEU A 81 1.70 0.11 -11.21
C LEU A 81 0.47 0.85 -11.74
N VAL A 82 0.05 1.93 -11.07
CA VAL A 82 -1.20 2.64 -11.41
C VAL A 82 -0.93 3.97 -12.10
N LEU A 83 -0.11 4.83 -11.50
CA LEU A 83 0.09 6.21 -11.99
C LEU A 83 1.15 6.32 -13.08
N LYS A 84 2.22 5.56 -12.94
CA LYS A 84 3.36 5.50 -13.85
C LYS A 84 3.67 4.03 -14.11
N PRO A 85 2.79 3.31 -14.84
CA PRO A 85 2.97 1.89 -15.10
C PRO A 85 4.30 1.68 -15.83
N GLU A 86 5.30 1.21 -15.09
CA GLU A 86 6.54 0.70 -15.65
C GLU A 86 6.35 -0.77 -16.05
N SER A 87 7.24 -1.30 -16.89
CA SER A 87 7.17 -2.69 -17.32
C SER A 87 7.12 -3.63 -16.11
N ILE A 88 6.16 -4.55 -16.16
CA ILE A 88 5.73 -5.49 -15.11
C ILE A 88 6.92 -6.00 -14.28
N HIS A 89 6.95 -5.66 -13.00
CA HIS A 89 7.92 -6.21 -12.06
C HIS A 89 7.71 -7.73 -11.93
N THR A 90 8.79 -8.49 -11.80
CA THR A 90 8.70 -9.91 -11.43
C THR A 90 8.96 -10.08 -9.94
N LYS A 91 8.64 -11.25 -9.37
CA LYS A 91 9.08 -11.61 -8.01
C LYS A 91 10.59 -11.39 -7.82
N ASN A 92 11.39 -11.73 -8.81
CA ASN A 92 12.85 -11.53 -8.77
C ASN A 92 13.22 -10.05 -8.73
N THR A 93 12.54 -9.20 -9.49
CA THR A 93 12.74 -7.75 -9.42
C THR A 93 12.46 -7.20 -8.02
N ILE A 94 11.41 -7.68 -7.35
CA ILE A 94 11.12 -7.30 -5.96
C ILE A 94 12.22 -7.78 -5.01
N LYS A 95 12.67 -9.03 -5.17
CA LYS A 95 13.78 -9.59 -4.37
C LYS A 95 15.07 -8.78 -4.55
N ASP A 96 15.39 -8.40 -5.78
CA ASP A 96 16.56 -7.57 -6.10
C ASP A 96 16.43 -6.18 -5.48
N LEU A 97 15.27 -5.54 -5.58
CA LEU A 97 15.03 -4.23 -4.96
C LEU A 97 15.18 -4.29 -3.43
N ILE A 98 14.68 -5.34 -2.78
CA ILE A 98 14.77 -5.47 -1.32
C ILE A 98 16.22 -5.76 -0.90
N SER A 99 16.87 -6.73 -1.54
CA SER A 99 18.25 -7.13 -1.20
C SER A 99 19.29 -6.03 -1.48
N SER A 100 19.09 -5.25 -2.54
CA SER A 100 19.90 -4.06 -2.85
C SER A 100 19.52 -2.82 -2.03
N LYS A 101 18.53 -2.94 -1.11
CA LYS A 101 18.00 -1.85 -0.27
C LYS A 101 17.44 -0.67 -1.07
N GLN A 102 16.96 -0.94 -2.27
CA GLN A 102 16.31 0.01 -3.18
C GLN A 102 14.77 0.01 -3.05
N PHE A 103 14.16 -1.03 -2.44
CA PHE A 103 12.73 -1.03 -2.17
C PHE A 103 12.38 0.00 -1.08
N PRO A 104 11.40 0.88 -1.29
CA PRO A 104 11.10 1.93 -0.32
C PRO A 104 10.30 1.43 0.87
N ILE A 105 10.84 1.73 2.05
CA ILE A 105 10.33 1.27 3.33
C ILE A 105 9.82 2.43 4.20
N SER A 106 10.38 3.63 3.99
CA SER A 106 10.04 4.84 4.75
C SER A 106 10.36 6.11 3.96
N PHE A 107 9.55 7.15 4.12
CA PHE A 107 9.87 8.50 3.65
C PHE A 107 10.79 9.27 4.60
N VAL A 108 10.85 8.87 5.89
CA VAL A 108 11.68 9.52 6.92
C VAL A 108 12.58 8.48 7.57
N TYR A 109 13.88 8.58 7.32
CA TYR A 109 14.87 7.73 7.97
C TYR A 109 15.39 8.40 9.25
N ASP A 110 15.10 7.78 10.39
CA ASP A 110 15.76 8.11 11.64
C ASP A 110 17.26 7.74 11.60
N LYS A 111 18.01 8.11 12.65
CA LYS A 111 19.45 7.87 12.72
C LYS A 111 19.80 6.37 12.68
N GLU A 112 18.92 5.52 13.19
CA GLU A 112 19.12 4.08 13.31
C GLU A 112 18.91 3.36 11.97
N SER A 113 17.86 3.74 11.23
CA SER A 113 17.61 3.28 9.87
C SER A 113 18.78 3.58 8.92
N ARG A 114 19.43 4.74 9.08
CA ARG A 114 20.62 5.12 8.31
C ARG A 114 21.84 4.26 8.65
N LYS A 115 22.04 3.91 9.92
CA LYS A 115 23.14 3.02 10.35
C LYS A 115 23.02 1.61 9.75
N ASN A 116 21.78 1.15 9.52
CA ASN A 116 21.51 -0.16 8.91
C ASN A 116 21.63 -0.15 7.37
N GLY A 117 22.16 0.94 6.79
CA GLY A 117 22.47 1.05 5.37
C GLY A 117 21.24 1.18 4.47
N LEU A 118 20.07 1.57 5.01
CA LEU A 118 18.96 2.01 4.17
C LEU A 118 19.36 3.31 3.47
N THR A 119 19.38 3.29 2.14
CA THR A 119 19.79 4.45 1.38
C THR A 119 18.70 5.52 1.38
N LYS A 120 19.13 6.78 1.42
CA LYS A 120 18.27 7.97 1.39
C LYS A 120 17.48 8.10 0.08
N GLU A 121 17.82 7.30 -0.93
CA GLU A 121 17.48 7.50 -2.34
C GLU A 121 15.99 7.72 -2.57
N MET A 122 15.10 7.13 -1.76
CA MET A 122 13.66 7.31 -1.93
C MET A 122 12.98 8.32 -0.99
N SER A 123 13.57 8.68 0.15
CA SER A 123 13.02 9.79 0.98
C SER A 123 12.97 11.12 0.20
N SER A 124 13.85 11.29 -0.78
CA SER A 124 13.93 12.42 -1.70
C SER A 124 13.27 12.19 -3.07
N ASN A 125 12.79 10.98 -3.37
CA ASN A 125 12.22 10.69 -4.68
C ASN A 125 10.80 11.26 -4.78
N LYS A 126 10.68 12.49 -5.28
CA LYS A 126 9.41 13.18 -5.53
C LYS A 126 8.51 12.43 -6.53
N GLU A 127 9.07 11.53 -7.34
CA GLU A 127 8.32 10.83 -8.38
C GLU A 127 7.30 9.82 -7.83
N ILE A 128 7.48 9.37 -6.58
CA ILE A 128 6.55 8.47 -5.88
C ILE A 128 5.67 9.19 -4.83
N ARG A 129 5.80 10.51 -4.73
CA ARG A 129 5.01 11.34 -3.81
C ARG A 129 3.67 11.67 -4.46
N ILE A 130 2.73 10.76 -4.38
CA ILE A 130 1.35 10.90 -4.92
C ILE A 130 0.67 12.19 -4.42
N ASN A 131 1.04 12.65 -3.22
CA ASN A 131 0.57 13.89 -2.62
C ASN A 131 1.11 15.15 -3.33
N GLU A 132 2.17 15.05 -4.13
CA GLU A 132 2.81 16.15 -4.86
C GLU A 132 2.53 16.09 -6.39
N ILE A 133 1.75 15.12 -6.87
CA ILE A 133 1.32 15.02 -8.28
C ILE A 133 0.04 15.85 -8.48
N ASP A 134 0.07 16.83 -9.39
CA ASP A 134 -1.05 17.75 -9.72
C ASP A 134 -1.65 18.46 -8.48
N GLU A 135 -2.98 18.41 -8.29
CA GLU A 135 -3.68 18.91 -7.08
C GLU A 135 -3.36 18.06 -5.82
N GLY A 136 -2.63 16.97 -5.99
CA GLY A 136 -2.24 16.04 -4.95
C GLY A 136 -3.33 15.04 -4.61
N TYR A 137 -2.93 13.78 -4.43
CA TYR A 137 -3.83 12.72 -4.00
C TYR A 137 -3.43 12.15 -2.63
N LYS A 138 -4.43 11.62 -1.93
CA LYS A 138 -4.27 10.76 -0.77
C LYS A 138 -4.43 9.31 -1.23
N LEU A 139 -3.44 8.47 -0.94
CA LEU A 139 -3.61 7.02 -1.04
C LEU A 139 -4.40 6.53 0.17
N ALA A 140 -5.46 5.78 -0.08
CA ALA A 140 -6.32 5.22 0.94
C ALA A 140 -6.48 3.71 0.74
N HIS A 141 -6.82 3.03 1.84
CA HIS A 141 -7.18 1.61 1.82
C HIS A 141 -8.68 1.47 2.03
N ILE A 142 -9.32 0.58 1.27
CA ILE A 142 -10.76 0.32 1.37
C ILE A 142 -11.07 -0.37 2.70
N GLU A 143 -10.37 -1.48 2.96
CA GLU A 143 -10.33 -2.17 4.23
C GLU A 143 -9.18 -1.63 5.07
N LYS A 144 -9.46 -1.42 6.36
CA LYS A 144 -8.47 -0.93 7.31
C LYS A 144 -7.27 -1.88 7.43
N ILE A 145 -6.08 -1.28 7.35
CA ILE A 145 -4.80 -1.96 7.59
C ILE A 145 -4.50 -1.91 9.09
N ALA A 146 -4.84 -2.99 9.79
CA ALA A 146 -4.54 -3.15 11.20
C ALA A 146 -4.29 -4.62 11.51
N LEU A 147 -3.35 -4.91 12.42
CA LEU A 147 -3.26 -6.23 13.02
C LEU A 147 -4.48 -6.48 13.91
N THR A 148 -4.73 -7.75 14.18
CA THR A 148 -5.71 -8.18 15.19
C THR A 148 -5.43 -7.52 16.54
N ARG A 149 -6.36 -7.51 17.49
CA ARG A 149 -6.10 -7.02 18.87
C ARG A 149 -5.54 -8.09 19.82
N LYS A 150 -5.23 -9.28 19.31
CA LYS A 150 -4.67 -10.39 20.09
C LYS A 150 -3.36 -9.99 20.77
N LYS A 151 -3.11 -10.50 21.98
CA LYS A 151 -1.88 -10.24 22.73
C LYS A 151 -0.66 -10.82 22.02
N GLU A 152 -0.77 -12.05 21.53
CA GLU A 152 0.25 -12.72 20.74
C GLU A 152 -0.15 -12.71 19.26
N LYS A 153 0.86 -12.51 18.39
CA LYS A 153 0.69 -12.50 16.95
C LYS A 153 1.24 -13.77 16.36
N SER A 154 0.49 -14.35 15.43
CA SER A 154 0.97 -15.43 14.58
C SER A 154 1.60 -14.86 13.31
N ILE A 155 2.41 -15.66 12.62
CA ILE A 155 2.90 -15.30 11.28
C ILE A 155 1.74 -15.03 10.30
N ASP A 156 0.62 -15.74 10.44
CA ASP A 156 -0.57 -15.55 9.62
C ASP A 156 -1.24 -14.19 9.81
N ASP A 157 -1.17 -13.60 11.02
CA ASP A 157 -1.61 -12.23 11.27
C ASP A 157 -0.78 -11.24 10.42
N TYR A 158 0.54 -11.46 10.32
CA TYR A 158 1.44 -10.62 9.52
C TYR A 158 1.29 -10.85 8.02
N ILE A 159 1.10 -12.10 7.58
CA ILE A 159 0.79 -12.42 6.17
C ILE A 159 -0.50 -11.73 5.75
N THR A 160 -1.55 -11.84 6.56
CA THR A 160 -2.85 -11.19 6.30
C THR A 160 -2.71 -9.67 6.25
N HIS A 161 -1.98 -9.08 7.20
CA HIS A 161 -1.69 -7.67 7.20
C HIS A 161 -0.94 -7.25 5.92
N HIS A 162 0.17 -7.91 5.61
CA HIS A 162 1.03 -7.59 4.46
C HIS A 162 0.25 -7.65 3.14
N ARG A 163 -0.54 -8.71 2.95
CA ARG A 163 -1.43 -8.86 1.79
C ARG A 163 -2.39 -7.69 1.66
N LYS A 164 -3.15 -7.37 2.72
CA LYS A 164 -4.08 -6.24 2.70
C LYS A 164 -3.38 -4.91 2.49
N PHE A 165 -2.20 -4.75 3.08
CA PHE A 165 -1.42 -3.52 3.06
C PHE A 165 -0.90 -3.21 1.66
N LEU A 166 -0.46 -4.21 0.90
CA LEU A 166 0.12 -4.03 -0.44
C LEU A 166 -0.84 -4.38 -1.59
N SER A 167 -2.03 -4.92 -1.32
CA SER A 167 -2.98 -5.28 -2.39
C SER A 167 -3.58 -4.04 -3.07
N LEU A 168 -3.50 -4.01 -4.41
CA LEU A 168 -4.19 -3.01 -5.23
C LEU A 168 -5.72 -3.17 -5.18
N GLU A 169 -6.25 -4.36 -4.90
CA GLU A 169 -7.69 -4.58 -4.67
C GLU A 169 -8.18 -3.79 -3.44
N ASN A 170 -7.25 -3.47 -2.54
CA ASN A 170 -7.54 -2.77 -1.30
C ASN A 170 -7.06 -1.31 -1.33
N MET A 171 -6.72 -0.74 -2.49
CA MET A 171 -6.20 0.63 -2.60
C MET A 171 -6.96 1.47 -3.62
N TYR A 172 -7.03 2.77 -3.34
CA TYR A 172 -7.41 3.79 -4.31
C TYR A 172 -6.73 5.11 -3.95
N ALA A 173 -6.58 5.99 -4.94
CA ALA A 173 -6.14 7.36 -4.69
C ALA A 173 -7.31 8.32 -4.84
N ILE A 174 -7.47 9.25 -3.90
CA ILE A 174 -8.53 10.26 -3.92
C ILE A 174 -7.89 11.64 -3.89
N ASN A 175 -8.43 12.59 -4.65
CA ASN A 175 -7.95 13.96 -4.62
C ASN A 175 -7.96 14.48 -3.18
N LYS A 176 -6.89 15.18 -2.77
CA LYS A 176 -6.73 15.68 -1.41
C LYS A 176 -7.90 16.54 -0.93
N LYS A 177 -8.55 17.29 -1.83
CA LYS A 177 -9.73 18.09 -1.47
C LYS A 177 -10.89 17.26 -0.93
N TYR A 178 -10.92 15.96 -1.25
CA TYR A 178 -11.92 15.00 -0.78
C TYR A 178 -11.33 13.97 0.21
N ALA A 179 -10.11 14.17 0.71
CA ALA A 179 -9.41 13.23 1.57
C ALA A 179 -10.21 12.80 2.81
N GLY A 180 -11.06 13.69 3.34
CA GLY A 180 -11.94 13.38 4.48
C GLY A 180 -12.93 12.24 4.21
N LEU A 181 -13.37 12.06 2.96
CA LEU A 181 -14.27 10.96 2.59
C LEU A 181 -13.61 9.58 2.78
N ALA A 182 -12.30 9.50 2.58
CA ALA A 182 -11.56 8.25 2.75
C ALA A 182 -11.48 7.78 4.21
N GLU A 183 -11.72 8.67 5.17
CA GLU A 183 -11.76 8.33 6.60
C GLU A 183 -13.17 7.86 7.04
N VAL A 184 -14.18 7.97 6.17
CA VAL A 184 -15.56 7.58 6.45
C VAL A 184 -15.76 6.12 6.07
N ASN A 185 -16.05 5.26 7.06
CA ASN A 185 -16.22 3.83 6.86
C ASN A 185 -17.34 3.51 5.86
N GLU A 186 -18.46 4.24 5.92
CA GLU A 186 -19.61 4.06 5.04
C GLU A 186 -19.24 4.35 3.57
N PHE A 187 -18.40 5.36 3.33
CA PHE A 187 -17.89 5.65 1.99
C PHE A 187 -17.07 4.47 1.45
N ASN A 188 -16.13 3.95 2.25
CA ASN A 188 -15.31 2.79 1.88
C ASN A 188 -16.15 1.52 1.65
N CYS A 189 -17.19 1.30 2.45
CA CYS A 189 -18.11 0.17 2.25
C CYS A 189 -18.84 0.26 0.91
N VAL A 190 -19.41 1.42 0.59
CA VAL A 190 -20.13 1.63 -0.68
C VAL A 190 -19.17 1.55 -1.86
N LEU A 191 -17.96 2.09 -1.74
CA LEU A 191 -16.92 1.96 -2.78
C LEU A 191 -16.57 0.50 -3.04
N ASN A 192 -16.35 -0.30 -1.97
CA ASN A 192 -16.07 -1.74 -2.10
C ASN A 192 -17.18 -2.49 -2.85
N ASP A 193 -18.44 -2.24 -2.48
CA ASP A 193 -19.58 -2.83 -3.16
C ASP A 193 -19.62 -2.43 -4.64
N TYR A 194 -19.34 -1.16 -4.94
CA TYR A 194 -19.30 -0.65 -6.30
C TYR A 194 -18.25 -1.35 -7.16
N LEU A 195 -17.06 -1.58 -6.60
CA LEU A 195 -15.95 -2.29 -7.26
C LEU A 195 -16.27 -3.76 -7.51
N LYS A 196 -16.84 -4.46 -6.51
CA LYS A 196 -17.21 -5.87 -6.63
C LYS A 196 -18.31 -6.13 -7.65
N LEU A 197 -19.21 -5.18 -7.85
CA LEU A 197 -20.28 -5.26 -8.84
C LEU A 197 -19.79 -5.01 -10.28
N GLY A 198 -18.51 -4.74 -10.49
CA GLY A 198 -17.94 -4.51 -11.82
C GLY A 198 -18.54 -3.29 -12.52
N LYS A 199 -18.96 -2.26 -11.77
CA LYS A 199 -19.58 -1.04 -12.32
C LYS A 199 -18.56 0.00 -12.79
N LEU A 200 -17.38 -0.47 -13.23
CA LEU A 200 -16.31 0.30 -13.85
C LEU A 200 -16.16 -0.12 -15.31
#